data_AF-A0A7Y5WVA4-F1
#
_entry.id   AF-A0A7Y5WVA4-F1
#
_cell.length_a   1.000
_cell.length_b   1.000
_cell.length_c   1.000
_cell.angle_alpha   90.00
_cell.angle_beta   90.00
_cell.angle_gamma   90.00
#
_symmetry.space_group_name_H-M   'P 1'
#
loop_
_entity.id
_entity.type
_entity.pdbx_description
1 polymer ?
#
loop_
_entity_poly.entity_id
_entity_poly.type
_entity_poly.pdbx_seq_one_letter_code
_entity_poly.pdbx_strand_id
1 'polypeptide(L)'
;FAPLLLVGLVLGIPTISDAFVFLSLQRALDMGASAFPLMYVATSLFTALCSVPMGRLADKSGRTVVLIGGYAVLAVVYAVLLVPSATFVTAALALALLGAYYAATDGVLTAMAAAVLPKKAAGSGLSYLATVTNVARLFASILFGLLWERIGIRPATSVFLVGLVVAIAAAAVVLPRARKPETVVA
;
A
#
# COMPACT_ATOMS: atom_id res chain seq x y z
N PHE A 1 -10.05 -16.46 -6.61
CA PHE A 1 -9.64 -15.18 -7.24
C PHE A 1 -10.43 -13.98 -6.70
N ALA A 2 -11.77 -14.05 -6.64
CA ALA A 2 -12.63 -12.99 -6.07
C ALA A 2 -12.19 -12.42 -4.69
N PRO A 3 -11.85 -13.22 -3.67
CA PRO A 3 -11.43 -12.66 -2.37
C PRO A 3 -10.10 -11.89 -2.43
N LEU A 4 -9.19 -12.21 -3.36
CA LEU A 4 -7.94 -11.46 -3.53
C LEU A 4 -8.19 -10.09 -4.17
N LEU A 5 -9.13 -10.02 -5.12
CA LEU A 5 -9.56 -8.77 -5.73
C LEU A 5 -10.24 -7.86 -4.70
N LEU A 6 -11.08 -8.44 -3.85
CA LEU A 6 -11.79 -7.71 -2.79
C LEU A 6 -10.81 -7.14 -1.75
N VAL A 7 -9.78 -7.91 -1.39
CA VAL A 7 -8.72 -7.46 -0.47
C VAL A 7 -7.87 -6.36 -1.11
N GLY A 8 -7.47 -6.51 -2.37
CA GLY A 8 -6.73 -5.48 -3.11
C GLY A 8 -7.54 -4.19 -3.29
N LEU A 9 -8.85 -4.31 -3.49
CA LEU A 9 -9.76 -3.17 -3.62
C LEU A 9 -9.95 -2.45 -2.27
N VAL A 10 -10.33 -3.17 -1.22
CA VAL A 10 -10.63 -2.59 0.10
C VAL A 10 -9.39 -1.94 0.71
N LEU A 11 -8.23 -2.58 0.58
CA LEU A 11 -6.98 -2.02 1.11
C LEU A 11 -6.38 -0.94 0.20
N GLY A 12 -6.73 -0.90 -1.09
CA GLY A 12 -6.29 0.14 -2.03
C GLY A 12 -7.09 1.45 -1.98
N ILE A 13 -8.31 1.45 -1.43
CA ILE A 13 -9.14 2.67 -1.32
C ILE A 13 -8.52 3.74 -0.40
N PRO A 14 -7.95 3.41 0.77
CA PRO A 14 -7.34 4.40 1.65
C PRO A 14 -5.85 4.67 1.34
N THR A 15 -5.35 4.37 0.14
CA THR A 15 -3.96 4.66 -0.22
C THR A 15 -3.84 6.04 -0.88
N ILE A 16 -3.28 7.00 -0.15
CA ILE A 16 -2.79 8.27 -0.67
C ILE A 16 -1.77 7.97 -1.78
N SER A 17 -1.87 8.68 -2.91
CA SER A 17 -0.91 8.54 -4.01
C SER A 17 0.49 9.01 -3.61
N ASP A 18 1.52 8.32 -4.10
CA ASP A 18 2.92 8.65 -3.84
C ASP A 18 3.26 10.11 -4.14
N ALA A 19 2.68 10.66 -5.22
CA ALA A 19 2.84 12.06 -5.57
C ALA A 19 2.47 13.02 -4.43
N PHE A 20 1.40 12.74 -3.69
CA PHE A 20 0.99 13.55 -2.54
C PHE A 20 1.93 13.37 -1.35
N VAL A 21 2.44 12.16 -1.13
CA VAL A 21 3.48 11.89 -0.11
C VAL A 21 4.75 12.67 -0.41
N PHE A 22 5.22 12.61 -1.66
CA PHE A 22 6.43 13.32 -2.09
C PHE A 22 6.23 14.83 -2.06
N LEU A 23 5.07 15.33 -2.48
CA LEU A 23 4.76 16.76 -2.41
C LEU A 23 4.64 17.24 -0.96
N SER A 24 4.13 16.41 -0.04
CA SER A 24 4.12 16.70 1.39
C SER A 24 5.53 16.90 1.93
N LEU A 25 6.43 15.96 1.63
CA LEU A 25 7.83 15.99 2.08
C LEU A 25 8.61 17.12 1.41
N GLN A 26 8.42 17.34 0.11
CA GLN A 26 9.05 18.42 -0.65
C GLN A 26 8.69 19.78 -0.07
N ARG A 27 7.40 20.03 0.22
CA ARG A 27 6.93 21.29 0.84
C ARG A 27 7.42 21.44 2.29
N ALA A 28 7.50 20.35 3.03
CA ALA A 28 7.92 20.39 4.43
C ALA A 28 9.43 20.63 4.61
N LEU A 29 10.24 20.30 3.59
CA LEU A 29 11.70 20.46 3.58
C LEU A 29 12.20 21.57 2.64
N ASP A 30 11.29 22.33 2.03
CA ASP A 30 11.58 23.37 1.04
C ASP A 30 12.52 22.90 -0.10
N MET A 31 12.26 21.71 -0.61
CA MET A 31 13.12 21.08 -1.63
C MET A 31 12.78 21.57 -3.05
N GLY A 32 13.82 21.80 -3.85
CA GLY A 32 13.67 22.16 -5.27
C GLY A 32 12.99 21.06 -6.11
N ALA A 33 12.53 21.43 -7.31
CA ALA A 33 11.74 20.55 -8.19
C ALA A 33 12.45 19.23 -8.58
N SER A 34 13.79 19.20 -8.58
CA SER A 34 14.59 18.00 -8.85
C SER A 34 14.49 16.92 -7.78
N ALA A 35 14.01 17.26 -6.57
CA ALA A 35 13.80 16.30 -5.50
C ALA A 35 12.69 15.29 -5.84
N PHE A 36 11.66 15.71 -6.56
CA PHE A 36 10.48 14.88 -6.80
C PHE A 36 10.81 13.58 -7.58
N PRO A 37 11.56 13.60 -8.71
CA PRO A 37 12.04 12.37 -9.35
C PRO A 37 12.99 11.54 -8.47
N LEU A 38 13.85 12.18 -7.69
CA LEU A 38 14.79 11.47 -6.79
C LEU A 38 14.04 10.64 -5.74
N MET A 39 12.88 11.10 -5.27
CA MET A 39 12.05 10.35 -4.33
C MET A 39 11.45 9.09 -4.94
N TYR A 40 11.05 9.14 -6.22
CA TYR A 40 10.64 7.94 -6.97
C TYR A 40 11.79 6.93 -7.11
N VAL A 41 13.00 7.41 -7.43
CA VAL A 41 14.20 6.56 -7.54
C VAL A 41 14.53 5.94 -6.18
N ALA A 42 14.53 6.73 -5.10
CA ALA A 42 14.78 6.25 -3.76
C ALA A 42 13.76 5.19 -3.33
N THR A 43 12.47 5.44 -3.54
CA THR A 43 11.41 4.47 -3.24
C THR A 43 11.61 3.19 -4.04
N SER A 44 11.90 3.28 -5.34
CA SER A 44 12.15 2.12 -6.20
C SER A 44 13.35 1.29 -5.73
N LEU A 45 14.42 1.97 -5.30
CA LEU A 45 15.62 1.33 -4.74
C LEU A 45 15.26 0.57 -3.45
N PHE A 46 14.55 1.20 -2.51
CA PHE A 46 14.12 0.53 -1.28
C PHE A 46 13.17 -0.63 -1.57
N THR A 47 12.24 -0.49 -2.51
CA THR A 47 11.38 -1.59 -2.96
C THR A 47 12.21 -2.78 -3.46
N ALA A 48 13.21 -2.53 -4.32
CA ALA A 48 14.07 -3.59 -4.84
C ALA A 48 14.89 -4.27 -3.73
N LEU A 49 15.48 -3.50 -2.82
CA LEU A 49 16.22 -4.01 -1.66
C LEU A 49 15.34 -4.83 -0.73
N CYS A 50 14.10 -4.40 -0.50
CA CYS A 50 13.15 -5.08 0.38
C CYS A 50 12.40 -6.25 -0.28
N SER A 51 12.42 -6.38 -1.61
CA SER A 51 11.65 -7.40 -2.33
C SER A 51 12.02 -8.84 -1.95
N VAL A 52 13.31 -9.15 -1.88
CA VAL A 52 13.80 -10.49 -1.48
C VAL A 52 13.47 -10.83 -0.02
N PRO A 53 13.80 -9.99 0.98
CA PRO A 53 13.48 -10.31 2.37
C PRO A 53 11.97 -10.37 2.62
N MET A 54 11.17 -9.48 2.02
CA MET A 54 9.71 -9.51 2.18
C MET A 54 9.09 -10.73 1.50
N GLY A 55 9.60 -11.14 0.33
CA GLY A 55 9.18 -12.39 -0.32
C GLY A 55 9.45 -13.62 0.56
N ARG A 56 10.67 -13.72 1.12
CA ARG A 56 11.02 -14.81 2.06
C ARG A 56 10.15 -14.78 3.32
N LEU A 57 9.88 -13.59 3.86
CA LEU A 57 9.01 -13.43 5.03
C LEU A 57 7.57 -13.86 4.72
N ALA A 58 7.08 -13.58 3.50
CA ALA A 58 5.74 -13.93 3.04
C ALA A 58 5.59 -15.44 2.85
N ASP A 59 6.62 -16.11 2.35
CA ASP A 59 6.61 -17.57 2.20
C ASP A 59 6.71 -18.28 3.57
N LYS A 60 7.40 -17.70 4.56
CA LYS A 60 7.53 -18.29 5.91
C LYS A 60 6.34 -18.01 6.83
N SER A 61 5.89 -16.77 6.91
CA SER A 61 4.88 -16.31 7.89
C SER A 61 3.46 -16.29 7.32
N GLY A 62 3.32 -16.53 6.02
CA GLY A 62 2.07 -16.47 5.30
C GLY A 62 1.88 -15.14 4.56
N ARG A 63 1.56 -15.25 3.27
CA ARG A 63 1.42 -14.11 2.34
C ARG A 63 0.38 -13.09 2.80
N THR A 64 -0.70 -13.55 3.43
CA THR A 64 -1.74 -12.69 4.00
C THR A 64 -1.22 -11.81 5.14
N VAL A 65 -0.38 -12.36 6.04
CA VAL A 65 0.18 -11.63 7.18
C VAL A 65 1.12 -10.53 6.71
N VAL A 66 1.97 -10.84 5.73
CA VAL A 66 2.89 -9.86 5.14
C VAL A 66 2.15 -8.77 4.37
N LEU A 67 1.09 -9.12 3.64
CA LEU A 67 0.25 -8.13 2.96
C LEU A 67 -0.36 -7.13 3.96
N ILE A 68 -0.98 -7.62 5.04
CA ILE A 68 -1.54 -6.76 6.10
C ILE A 68 -0.44 -5.94 6.78
N GLY A 69 0.72 -6.56 7.06
CA GLY A 69 1.88 -5.87 7.62
C GLY A 69 2.40 -4.74 6.73
N GLY A 70 2.39 -4.92 5.41
CA GLY A 70 2.71 -3.85 4.46
C GLY A 70 1.80 -2.63 4.61
N TYR A 71 0.48 -2.83 4.68
CA TYR A 71 -0.45 -1.73 4.92
C TYR A 71 -0.28 -1.09 6.31
N ALA A 72 0.13 -1.85 7.33
CA ALA A 72 0.51 -1.28 8.62
C ALA A 72 1.75 -0.38 8.50
N VAL A 73 2.75 -0.77 7.69
CA VAL A 73 3.89 0.09 7.37
C VAL A 73 3.45 1.37 6.67
N LEU A 74 2.47 1.31 5.76
CA LEU A 74 1.89 2.50 5.13
C LEU A 74 1.20 3.43 6.15
N ALA A 75 0.52 2.88 7.15
CA ALA A 75 -0.04 3.68 8.24
C ALA A 75 1.06 4.41 9.04
N VAL A 76 2.23 3.79 9.23
CA VAL A 76 3.40 4.45 9.83
C VAL A 76 3.91 5.57 8.93
N VAL A 77 3.94 5.40 7.60
CA VAL A 77 4.29 6.49 6.67
C VAL A 77 3.38 7.70 6.90
N TYR A 78 2.07 7.50 7.00
CA TYR A 78 1.13 8.60 7.25
C TYR A 78 1.34 9.23 8.63
N ALA A 79 1.61 8.44 9.66
CA ALA A 79 1.96 8.96 10.98
C ALA A 79 3.23 9.84 10.93
N VAL A 80 4.26 9.42 10.18
CA VAL A 80 5.48 10.20 9.97
C VAL A 80 5.19 11.53 9.25
N LEU A 81 4.31 11.52 8.24
CA LEU A 81 3.90 12.76 7.53
C LEU A 81 3.14 13.75 8.42
N LEU A 82 2.52 13.28 9.51
CA LEU A 82 1.80 14.14 10.46
C LEU A 82 2.73 14.77 11.51
N VAL A 83 3.99 14.33 11.61
CA VAL A 83 4.96 14.90 12.55
C VAL A 83 5.26 16.36 12.16
N PRO A 84 5.17 17.33 13.10
CA PRO A 84 5.32 18.74 12.74
C PRO A 84 6.70 19.14 12.21
N SER A 85 7.74 18.45 12.66
CA SER A 85 9.14 18.72 12.38
C SER A 85 9.69 17.74 11.34
N ALA A 86 9.40 18.01 10.06
CA ALA A 86 10.02 17.25 8.97
C ALA A 86 11.52 17.55 8.90
N THR A 87 12.33 16.50 8.82
CA THR A 87 13.78 16.55 8.60
C THR A 87 14.15 15.64 7.42
N PHE A 88 15.37 15.74 6.90
CA PHE A 88 15.87 14.80 5.90
C PHE A 88 15.81 13.34 6.39
N VAL A 89 15.97 13.11 7.71
CA VAL A 89 15.85 11.80 8.32
C VAL A 89 14.41 11.28 8.24
N THR A 90 13.41 12.12 8.55
CA THR A 90 12.00 11.69 8.43
C THR A 90 11.60 11.45 6.99
N ALA A 91 12.13 12.21 6.02
CA ALA A 91 11.91 11.95 4.61
C ALA A 91 12.56 10.63 4.16
N ALA A 92 13.82 10.38 4.51
CA ALA A 92 14.49 9.12 4.20
C ALA A 92 13.75 7.91 4.82
N LEU A 93 13.30 8.05 6.07
CA LEU A 93 12.49 7.04 6.75
C LEU A 93 11.15 6.80 6.02
N ALA A 94 10.43 7.86 5.64
CA ALA A 94 9.18 7.74 4.91
C ALA A 94 9.36 7.04 3.56
N LEU A 95 10.43 7.35 2.81
CA LEU A 95 10.74 6.70 1.53
C LEU A 95 11.14 5.23 1.71
N ALA A 96 11.92 4.91 2.75
CA ALA A 96 12.30 3.53 3.06
C ALA A 96 11.08 2.69 3.46
N LEU A 97 10.20 3.23 4.31
CA LEU A 97 8.94 2.60 4.70
C LEU A 97 8.00 2.43 3.50
N LEU A 98 7.93 3.43 2.61
CA LEU A 98 7.13 3.33 1.39
C LEU A 98 7.65 2.23 0.45
N GLY A 99 8.96 2.10 0.29
CA GLY A 99 9.56 1.00 -0.47
C GLY A 99 9.29 -0.37 0.17
N ALA A 100 9.36 -0.46 1.49
CA ALA A 100 9.01 -1.68 2.22
C ALA A 100 7.52 -2.05 2.08
N TYR A 101 6.62 -1.05 2.08
CA TYR A 101 5.20 -1.24 1.76
C TYR A 101 5.04 -1.87 0.38
N TYR A 102 5.62 -1.27 -0.67
CA TYR A 102 5.50 -1.79 -2.03
C TYR A 102 6.06 -3.21 -2.19
N ALA A 103 7.18 -3.52 -1.53
CA ALA A 103 7.75 -4.86 -1.52
C ALA A 103 6.81 -5.88 -0.85
N ALA A 104 6.15 -5.48 0.25
CA ALA A 104 5.23 -6.33 1.00
C ALA A 104 3.82 -6.42 0.38
N THR A 105 3.42 -5.46 -0.46
CA THR A 105 2.08 -5.47 -1.10
C THR A 105 2.13 -5.95 -2.52
N ASP A 106 2.79 -5.24 -3.42
CA ASP A 106 2.63 -5.43 -4.86
C ASP A 106 3.28 -6.75 -5.29
N GLY A 107 4.46 -7.08 -4.72
CA GLY A 107 5.13 -8.36 -4.94
C GLY A 107 4.33 -9.55 -4.39
N VAL A 108 3.83 -9.43 -3.15
CA VAL A 108 3.11 -10.51 -2.47
C VAL A 108 1.73 -10.74 -3.08
N LEU A 109 0.99 -9.67 -3.39
CA LEU A 109 -0.34 -9.74 -4.01
C LEU A 109 -0.27 -10.38 -5.40
N THR A 110 0.73 -10.00 -6.21
CA THR A 110 0.98 -10.59 -7.52
C THR A 110 1.32 -12.08 -7.39
N ALA A 111 2.16 -12.46 -6.41
CA ALA A 111 2.50 -13.86 -6.14
C ALA A 111 1.29 -14.69 -5.65
N MET A 112 0.40 -14.11 -4.84
CA MET A 112 -0.85 -14.74 -4.41
C MET A 112 -1.80 -14.96 -5.59
N ALA A 113 -1.93 -13.97 -6.48
CA ALA A 113 -2.77 -14.09 -7.67
C ALA A 113 -2.23 -15.13 -8.65
N ALA A 114 -0.93 -15.09 -8.94
CA ALA A 114 -0.27 -16.03 -9.84
C ALA A 114 -0.38 -17.49 -9.36
N ALA A 115 -0.41 -17.74 -8.05
CA ALA A 115 -0.54 -19.09 -7.49
C ALA A 115 -1.92 -19.72 -7.69
N VAL A 116 -2.97 -18.92 -7.93
CA VAL A 116 -4.36 -19.39 -8.07
C VAL A 116 -4.80 -19.39 -9.54
N LEU A 117 -4.09 -18.67 -10.42
CA LEU A 117 -4.43 -18.57 -11.84
C LEU A 117 -3.88 -19.75 -12.65
N PRO A 118 -4.65 -20.33 -13.58
CA PRO A 118 -4.13 -21.32 -14.51
C PRO A 118 -3.09 -20.69 -15.45
N LYS A 119 -2.02 -21.42 -15.78
CA LYS A 119 -0.88 -20.91 -16.57
C LYS A 119 -1.28 -20.18 -17.87
N LYS A 120 -2.33 -20.66 -18.55
CA LYS A 120 -2.84 -20.08 -19.80
C LYS A 120 -3.54 -18.72 -19.63
N ALA A 121 -4.02 -18.39 -18.42
CA ALA A 121 -4.75 -17.16 -18.10
C ALA A 121 -4.02 -16.26 -17.09
N ALA A 122 -2.78 -16.61 -16.71
CA ALA A 122 -2.02 -15.87 -15.70
C ALA A 122 -1.79 -14.40 -16.12
N GLY A 123 -1.44 -14.16 -17.39
CA GLY A 123 -1.26 -12.81 -17.93
C GLY A 123 -2.52 -11.96 -17.78
N SER A 124 -3.66 -12.43 -18.29
CA SER A 124 -4.94 -11.70 -18.20
C SER A 124 -5.40 -11.49 -16.76
N GLY A 125 -5.24 -12.49 -15.90
CA GLY A 125 -5.62 -12.37 -14.48
C GLY A 125 -4.78 -11.34 -13.72
N LEU A 126 -3.47 -11.28 -13.96
CA LEU A 126 -2.61 -10.25 -13.38
C LEU A 126 -2.92 -8.85 -13.90
N SER A 127 -3.18 -8.70 -15.20
CA SER A 127 -3.62 -7.41 -15.77
C SER A 127 -4.96 -6.96 -15.19
N TYR A 128 -5.90 -7.88 -14.96
CA TYR A 128 -7.18 -7.55 -14.33
C TYR A 128 -7.00 -7.10 -12.88
N LEU A 129 -6.18 -7.81 -12.10
CA LEU A 129 -5.83 -7.42 -10.74
C LEU A 129 -5.22 -6.00 -10.72
N ALA A 130 -4.23 -5.74 -11.58
CA ALA A 130 -3.60 -4.43 -11.70
C ALA A 130 -4.59 -3.34 -12.11
N THR A 131 -5.54 -3.65 -12.99
CA THR A 131 -6.59 -2.70 -13.41
C THR A 131 -7.46 -2.31 -12.23
N VAL A 132 -7.95 -3.30 -11.48
CA VAL A 132 -8.83 -3.07 -10.31
C VAL A 132 -8.10 -2.26 -9.24
N THR A 133 -6.83 -2.58 -8.94
CA THR A 133 -6.06 -1.84 -7.93
C THR A 133 -5.74 -0.41 -8.40
N ASN A 134 -5.39 -0.20 -9.67
CA ASN A 134 -5.11 1.13 -10.20
C ASN A 134 -6.37 2.02 -10.26
N VAL A 135 -7.53 1.45 -10.60
CA VAL A 135 -8.81 2.18 -10.55
C VAL A 135 -9.14 2.57 -9.11
N ALA A 136 -8.97 1.68 -8.13
CA ALA A 136 -9.15 2.01 -6.72
C ALA A 136 -8.18 3.13 -6.27
N ARG A 137 -6.90 3.05 -6.64
CA ARG A 137 -5.88 4.08 -6.37
C ARG A 137 -6.22 5.42 -7.04
N LEU A 138 -6.82 5.41 -8.23
CA LEU A 138 -7.27 6.63 -8.91
C LEU A 138 -8.40 7.32 -8.13
N PHE A 139 -9.41 6.57 -7.70
CA PHE A 139 -10.49 7.11 -6.86
C PHE A 139 -9.94 7.65 -5.53
N ALA A 140 -9.03 6.91 -4.89
CA ALA A 140 -8.34 7.35 -3.68
C ALA A 140 -7.59 8.67 -3.89
N SER A 141 -6.90 8.81 -5.02
CA SER A 141 -6.17 10.03 -5.40
C SER A 141 -7.09 11.24 -5.54
N ILE A 142 -8.22 11.07 -6.24
CA ILE A 142 -9.22 12.13 -6.43
C ILE A 142 -9.82 12.54 -5.08
N LEU A 143 -10.23 11.56 -4.26
CA LEU A 143 -10.78 11.83 -2.93
C LEU A 143 -9.77 12.55 -2.02
N PHE A 144 -8.51 12.12 -2.04
CA PHE A 144 -7.46 12.76 -1.27
C PHE A 144 -7.22 14.20 -1.74
N GLY A 145 -7.13 14.42 -3.06
CA GLY A 145 -6.94 15.75 -3.63
C GLY A 145 -8.06 16.72 -3.26
N LEU A 146 -9.32 16.29 -3.37
CA LEU A 146 -10.49 17.07 -2.96
C LEU A 146 -10.48 17.40 -1.46
N LEU A 147 -10.07 16.44 -0.63
CA LEU A 147 -10.00 16.63 0.81
C LEU A 147 -8.86 17.60 1.16
N TRP A 148 -7.69 17.43 0.53
CA TRP A 148 -6.56 18.32 0.70
C TRP A 148 -6.93 19.76 0.34
N GLU A 149 -7.58 20.00 -0.80
CA GLU A 149 -7.98 21.35 -1.21
C GLU A 149 -8.88 22.04 -0.18
N ARG A 150 -9.78 21.29 0.47
CA ARG A 150 -10.77 21.85 1.41
C ARG A 150 -10.28 22.03 2.83
N ILE A 151 -9.56 21.05 3.38
CA ILE A 151 -9.18 21.03 4.80
C ILE A 151 -7.67 21.12 5.02
N GLY A 152 -6.86 21.03 3.97
CA GLY A 152 -5.40 21.05 4.06
C GLY A 152 -4.78 19.66 4.20
N ILE A 153 -3.45 19.60 4.05
CA ILE A 153 -2.72 18.34 3.85
C ILE A 153 -2.72 17.45 5.09
N ARG A 154 -2.51 18.03 6.28
CA ARG A 154 -2.44 17.29 7.55
C ARG A 154 -3.78 16.64 7.93
N PRO A 155 -4.91 17.36 7.97
CA PRO A 155 -6.17 16.72 8.31
C PRO A 155 -6.64 15.76 7.21
N ALA A 156 -6.36 16.01 5.93
CA ALA A 156 -6.63 15.04 4.87
C ALA A 156 -5.85 13.73 5.07
N THR A 157 -4.54 13.81 5.38
CA THR A 157 -3.71 12.64 5.71
C THR A 157 -4.22 11.92 6.96
N SER A 158 -4.76 12.65 7.95
CA SER A 158 -5.33 12.05 9.16
C SER A 158 -6.60 11.24 8.87
N VAL A 159 -7.49 11.76 8.01
CA VAL A 159 -8.71 11.03 7.58
C VAL A 159 -8.33 9.74 6.83
N PHE A 160 -7.35 9.81 5.93
CA PHE A 160 -6.87 8.64 5.20
C PHE A 160 -6.15 7.63 6.11
N LEU A 161 -5.40 8.08 7.11
CA LEU A 161 -4.82 7.21 8.14
C LEU A 161 -5.90 6.46 8.92
N VAL A 162 -6.96 7.14 9.36
CA VAL A 162 -8.08 6.49 10.05
C VAL A 162 -8.76 5.48 9.12
N GLY A 163 -9.04 5.86 7.87
CA GLY A 163 -9.61 4.96 6.87
C GLY A 163 -8.74 3.72 6.61
N LEU A 164 -7.42 3.89 6.55
CA LEU A 164 -6.46 2.81 6.37
C LEU A 164 -6.45 1.86 7.57
N VAL A 165 -6.44 2.39 8.80
CA VAL A 165 -6.51 1.56 10.03
C VAL A 165 -7.80 0.75 10.08
N VAL A 166 -8.93 1.36 9.72
CA VAL A 166 -10.23 0.66 9.63
C VAL A 166 -10.20 -0.44 8.56
N ALA A 167 -9.63 -0.16 7.38
CA ALA A 167 -9.51 -1.15 6.32
C ALA A 167 -8.59 -2.33 6.72
N ILE A 168 -7.47 -2.05 7.39
CA ILE A 168 -6.57 -3.06 7.97
C ILE A 168 -7.31 -3.94 8.98
N ALA A 169 -8.06 -3.33 9.90
CA ALA A 169 -8.83 -4.06 10.90
C ALA A 169 -9.92 -4.94 10.25
N ALA A 170 -10.65 -4.42 9.26
CA ALA A 170 -11.63 -5.17 8.50
C ALA A 170 -10.99 -6.36 7.75
N ALA A 171 -9.87 -6.13 7.07
CA ALA A 171 -9.15 -7.19 6.36
C ALA A 171 -8.64 -8.27 7.31
N ALA A 172 -8.06 -7.89 8.46
CA ALA A 172 -7.59 -8.82 9.48
C ALA A 172 -8.70 -9.70 10.07
N VAL A 173 -9.94 -9.20 10.11
CA VAL A 173 -11.12 -9.94 10.60
C VAL A 173 -11.73 -10.85 9.52
N VAL A 174 -11.74 -10.41 8.25
CA VAL A 174 -12.39 -11.14 7.14
C VAL A 174 -11.49 -12.24 6.58
N LEU A 175 -10.19 -12.00 6.45
CA LEU A 175 -9.24 -12.92 5.82
C LEU A 175 -9.11 -14.29 6.54
N PRO A 176 -9.12 -14.39 7.88
CA PRO A 176 -9.13 -15.67 8.59
C PRO A 176 -10.44 -16.45 8.42
N ARG A 177 -11.57 -15.75 8.24
CA ARG A 177 -12.91 -16.36 8.13
C ARG A 177 -13.14 -17.00 6.76
N ALA A 178 -12.58 -16.42 5.70
CA ALA A 178 -12.60 -17.01 4.35
C ALA A 178 -11.76 -18.30 4.22
N ARG A 179 -10.96 -18.63 5.26
CA ARG A 179 -10.08 -19.80 5.29
C ARG A 179 -10.66 -21.01 6.02
N LYS A 180 -11.81 -20.89 6.69
CA LYS A 180 -12.55 -22.06 7.16
C LYS A 180 -13.25 -22.67 5.95
N PRO A 181 -12.83 -23.84 5.45
CA PRO A 181 -13.71 -24.62 4.60
C PRO A 181 -14.93 -24.93 5.46
N GLU A 182 -16.12 -24.75 4.90
CA GLU A 182 -17.25 -25.53 5.36
C GLU A 182 -16.77 -26.98 5.34
N THR A 183 -16.54 -27.55 6.51
CA THR A 183 -16.65 -29.00 6.71
C THR A 183 -18.10 -29.31 6.41
N VAL A 184 -18.42 -29.50 5.12
CA VAL A 184 -19.58 -30.29 4.72
C VAL A 184 -19.22 -31.71 5.13
N VAL A 185 -19.62 -32.01 6.35
CA VAL A 185 -19.62 -33.34 6.95
C VAL A 185 -20.64 -34.19 6.19
N ALA A 186 -20.16 -35.37 5.79
CA ALA A 186 -20.89 -36.59 5.41
C ALA A 186 -21.67 -36.57 4.08
#